data_AF-A0A419GD43-F1
#
_entry.id   AF-A0A419GD43-F1
#
_cell.length_a   1.000
_cell.length_b   1.000
_cell.length_c   1.000
_cell.angle_alpha   90.00
_cell.angle_beta   90.00
_cell.angle_gamma   90.00
#
_symmetry.space_group_name_H-M   'P 1'
#
loop_
_entity.id
_entity.type
_entity.pdbx_description
1 polymer ?
#
loop_
_entity_poly.entity_id
_entity_poly.type
_entity_poly.pdbx_seq_one_letter_code
_entity_poly.pdbx_strand_id
1 'polypeptide(L)'
;MSGRDFILRYFRKCGFTIIELVIVVSILGVLTALAIPAYSRHVSGYKLYTAARQMVGEIREAQQRAVAEEKASYYIIFNTDQSRVNEKDCYIVKDNMENVKKIELDGAVNLYETNFIKSGSSHRLGFSANGRPLDRGGRVALEDKYGNVYYVIVAVNTGRVRIDKVEPPGSEIGL
;
A
#
# COMPACT_ATOMS: atom_id res chain seq x y z
N MET A 1 50.45 21.76 -55.73
CA MET A 1 49.00 22.05 -55.85
C MET A 1 48.28 20.72 -55.92
N SER A 2 47.87 20.20 -54.77
CA SER A 2 46.56 20.34 -54.10
C SER A 2 45.55 19.30 -54.60
N GLY A 3 45.42 18.22 -53.83
CA GLY A 3 44.44 17.14 -54.02
C GLY A 3 43.86 16.70 -52.67
N ARG A 4 43.77 17.61 -51.69
CA ARG A 4 43.27 17.32 -50.34
C ARG A 4 42.02 18.12 -49.94
N ASP A 5 41.50 18.99 -50.81
CA ASP A 5 40.42 19.91 -50.45
C ASP A 5 39.01 19.40 -50.81
N PHE A 6 38.85 18.21 -51.40
CA PHE A 6 37.56 17.79 -51.97
C PHE A 6 36.63 16.99 -51.04
N ILE A 7 37.10 16.50 -49.88
CA ILE A 7 36.31 15.57 -49.04
C ILE A 7 35.59 16.27 -47.85
N LEU A 8 35.77 17.58 -47.63
CA LEU A 8 35.23 18.25 -46.43
C LEU A 8 33.95 19.07 -46.64
N ARG A 9 33.07 18.74 -47.59
CA ARG A 9 31.94 19.63 -47.86
C ARG A 9 30.65 18.93 -48.30
N TYR A 10 29.96 18.23 -47.38
CA TYR A 10 28.50 18.35 -47.21
C TYR A 10 27.88 17.52 -46.06
N PHE A 11 28.41 17.56 -44.83
CA PHE A 11 27.53 17.31 -43.68
C PHE A 11 26.69 18.56 -43.45
N ARG A 12 25.66 18.77 -44.29
CA ARG A 12 24.59 19.72 -43.97
C ARG A 12 24.07 19.33 -42.60
N LYS A 13 24.25 20.21 -41.61
CA LYS A 13 23.47 20.14 -40.40
C LYS A 13 22.02 20.42 -40.80
N CYS A 14 21.25 19.37 -41.04
CA CYS A 14 19.80 19.47 -41.17
C CYS A 14 19.26 19.83 -39.77
N GLY A 15 18.87 21.08 -39.60
CA GLY A 15 18.13 21.52 -38.42
C GLY A 15 16.65 21.15 -38.55
N PHE A 16 16.01 20.87 -37.41
CA PHE A 16 14.55 20.67 -37.34
C PHE A 16 13.83 21.96 -37.74
N THR A 17 12.71 21.82 -38.44
CA THR A 17 11.87 22.99 -38.78
C THR A 17 11.00 23.40 -37.59
N ILE A 18 10.56 24.67 -37.53
CA ILE A 18 9.63 25.12 -36.49
C ILE A 18 8.33 24.33 -36.55
N ILE A 19 7.82 24.05 -37.76
CA ILE A 19 6.59 23.28 -37.94
C ILE A 19 6.72 21.84 -37.44
N GLU A 20 7.89 21.21 -37.63
CA GLU A 20 8.17 19.87 -37.12
C GLU A 20 8.16 19.84 -35.58
N LEU A 21 8.75 20.84 -34.92
CA LEU A 21 8.68 20.96 -33.46
C LEU A 21 7.24 21.12 -32.98
N VAL A 22 6.44 21.95 -33.65
CA VAL A 22 5.03 22.17 -33.31
C VAL A 22 4.24 20.86 -33.43
N ILE A 23 4.45 20.09 -34.49
CA ILE A 23 3.79 18.78 -34.68
C ILE A 23 4.22 17.79 -33.57
N VAL A 24 5.51 17.71 -33.27
CA VAL A 24 6.03 16.80 -32.23
C VAL A 24 5.46 17.14 -30.85
N VAL A 25 5.47 18.43 -30.45
CA VAL A 25 4.89 18.88 -29.18
C VAL A 25 3.38 18.63 -29.14
N SER A 26 2.68 18.84 -30.26
CA SER A 26 1.23 18.55 -30.36
C SER A 26 0.93 17.07 -30.14
N ILE A 27 1.70 16.17 -30.77
CA ILE A 27 1.56 14.73 -30.59
C ILE A 27 1.86 14.33 -29.14
N LEU A 28 2.95 14.86 -28.55
CA LEU A 28 3.30 14.60 -27.16
C LEU A 28 2.22 15.08 -26.19
N GLY A 29 1.59 16.22 -26.45
CA GLY A 29 0.47 16.73 -25.65
C GLY A 29 -0.72 15.77 -25.64
N VAL A 30 -1.11 15.27 -26.81
CA VAL A 30 -2.20 14.28 -26.93
C VAL A 30 -1.85 12.98 -26.22
N LEU A 31 -0.64 12.45 -26.41
CA LEU A 31 -0.18 11.23 -25.75
C LEU A 31 -0.15 11.38 -24.21
N THR A 32 0.33 12.52 -23.72
CA THR A 32 0.41 12.80 -22.28
C THR A 32 -0.98 12.88 -21.65
N ALA A 33 -1.95 13.52 -22.34
CA ALA A 33 -3.33 13.62 -21.86
C ALA A 33 -3.98 12.24 -21.65
N LEU A 34 -3.66 11.26 -22.50
CA LEU A 34 -4.13 9.88 -22.38
C LEU A 34 -3.35 9.07 -21.33
N ALA A 35 -2.05 9.34 -21.19
CA ALA A 35 -1.17 8.59 -20.29
C ALA A 35 -1.41 8.89 -18.79
N ILE A 36 -1.72 10.14 -18.44
CA ILE A 36 -1.91 10.59 -17.04
C ILE A 36 -2.93 9.74 -16.25
N PRO A 37 -4.19 9.53 -16.72
CA PRO A 37 -5.17 8.76 -15.95
C PRO A 37 -4.76 7.30 -15.76
N ALA A 38 -4.19 6.67 -16.79
CA ALA A 38 -3.68 5.30 -16.71
C ALA A 38 -2.55 5.19 -15.68
N TYR A 39 -1.60 6.12 -15.70
CA TYR A 39 -0.50 6.18 -14.74
C TYR A 39 -1.00 6.36 -13.30
N SER A 40 -1.99 7.24 -13.08
CA SER A 40 -2.58 7.46 -11.75
C SER A 40 -3.18 6.18 -11.14
N ARG A 41 -3.84 5.35 -11.95
CA ARG A 41 -4.38 4.06 -11.51
C ARG A 41 -3.27 3.08 -11.11
N HIS A 42 -2.18 3.01 -11.87
CA HIS A 42 -1.04 2.15 -11.53
C HIS A 42 -0.36 2.58 -10.23
N VAL A 43 -0.14 3.89 -10.05
CA VAL A 43 0.45 4.42 -8.82
C VAL A 43 -0.44 4.13 -7.60
N SER A 44 -1.75 4.27 -7.74
CA SER A 44 -2.71 3.94 -6.67
C SER A 44 -2.63 2.46 -6.26
N GLY A 45 -2.66 1.54 -7.22
CA GLY A 45 -2.53 0.10 -6.94
C GLY A 45 -1.18 -0.28 -6.33
N TYR A 46 -0.10 0.40 -6.72
CA TYR A 46 1.23 0.22 -6.11
C TYR A 46 1.23 0.70 -4.66
N LYS A 47 0.69 1.89 -4.38
CA LYS A 47 0.56 2.44 -3.03
C LYS A 47 -0.25 1.52 -2.12
N LEU A 48 -1.37 0.99 -2.62
CA LEU A 48 -2.20 0.02 -1.93
C LEU A 48 -1.40 -1.24 -1.53
N TYR A 49 -0.66 -1.80 -2.49
CA TYR A 49 0.19 -2.97 -2.24
C TYR A 49 1.29 -2.69 -1.21
N THR A 50 1.93 -1.52 -1.29
CA THR A 50 2.96 -1.13 -0.32
C THR A 50 2.38 -0.93 1.09
N ALA A 51 1.17 -0.36 1.20
CA ALA A 51 0.46 -0.21 2.46
C ALA A 51 0.12 -1.57 3.08
N ALA A 52 -0.37 -2.53 2.27
CA ALA A 52 -0.62 -3.89 2.72
C ALA A 52 0.67 -4.59 3.19
N ARG A 53 1.78 -4.44 2.46
CA ARG A 53 3.09 -4.97 2.89
C ARG A 53 3.61 -4.34 4.17
N GLN A 54 3.45 -3.03 4.33
CA GLN A 54 3.81 -2.34 5.56
C GLN A 54 3.01 -2.88 6.74
N MET A 55 1.69 -3.01 6.58
CA MET A 55 0.82 -3.59 7.60
C MET A 55 1.23 -5.01 7.99
N VAL A 56 1.58 -5.86 7.02
CA VAL A 56 2.14 -7.20 7.32
C VAL A 56 3.41 -7.10 8.15
N GLY A 57 4.30 -6.16 7.83
CA GLY A 57 5.51 -5.91 8.61
C GLY A 57 5.20 -5.54 10.06
N GLU A 58 4.32 -4.57 10.27
CA GLU A 58 3.93 -4.13 11.62
C GLU A 58 3.23 -5.24 12.42
N ILE A 59 2.38 -6.05 11.78
CA ILE A 59 1.72 -7.20 12.41
C ILE A 59 2.75 -8.24 12.85
N ARG A 60 3.69 -8.59 11.97
CA ARG A 60 4.75 -9.56 12.28
C ARG A 60 5.68 -9.03 13.37
N GLU A 61 6.00 -7.75 13.35
CA GLU A 61 6.81 -7.11 14.38
C GLU A 61 6.11 -7.17 15.74
N ALA A 62 4.83 -6.81 15.81
CA ALA A 62 4.04 -6.92 17.04
C ALA A 62 3.97 -8.37 17.55
N GLN A 63 3.79 -9.35 16.65
CA GLN A 63 3.83 -10.78 16.98
C GLN A 63 5.20 -11.19 17.54
N GLN A 64 6.29 -10.76 16.89
CA GLN A 64 7.66 -11.08 17.32
C GLN A 64 8.00 -10.48 18.67
N ARG A 65 7.60 -9.23 18.93
CA ARG A 65 7.79 -8.57 20.24
C ARG A 65 7.00 -9.29 21.34
N ALA A 66 5.75 -9.67 21.08
CA ALA A 66 4.95 -10.45 22.02
C ALA A 66 5.62 -11.77 22.42
N VAL A 67 6.23 -12.47 21.45
CA VAL A 67 6.97 -13.71 21.70
C VAL A 67 8.28 -13.45 22.42
N ALA A 68 9.07 -12.48 21.98
CA ALA A 68 10.39 -12.19 22.53
C ALA A 68 10.34 -11.70 23.98
N GLU A 69 9.30 -10.97 24.35
CA GLU A 69 9.10 -10.44 25.71
C GLU A 69 8.17 -11.32 26.56
N GLU A 70 7.71 -12.45 26.01
CA GLU A 70 6.74 -13.37 26.64
C GLU A 70 5.48 -12.64 27.17
N LYS A 71 5.02 -11.63 26.42
CA LYS A 71 4.00 -10.67 26.88
C LYS A 71 2.80 -10.64 25.95
N ALA A 72 1.61 -10.82 26.53
CA ALA A 72 0.32 -10.80 25.83
C ALA A 72 -0.31 -9.38 25.73
N SER A 73 0.51 -8.33 25.63
CA SER A 73 0.03 -6.94 25.66
C SER A 73 0.27 -6.17 24.37
N TYR A 74 0.79 -6.80 23.32
CA TYR A 74 0.96 -6.13 22.04
C TYR A 74 -0.32 -6.19 21.23
N TYR A 75 -0.83 -5.01 20.88
CA TYR A 75 -2.06 -4.86 20.11
C TYR A 75 -1.84 -3.98 18.89
N ILE A 76 -2.59 -4.26 17.83
CA ILE A 76 -2.76 -3.40 16.68
C ILE A 76 -4.21 -2.97 16.66
N ILE A 77 -4.43 -1.67 16.74
CA ILE A 77 -5.74 -1.03 16.74
C ILE A 77 -5.99 -0.47 15.34
N PHE A 78 -6.94 -1.06 14.64
CA PHE A 78 -7.41 -0.61 13.34
C PHE A 78 -8.56 0.37 13.54
N ASN A 79 -8.34 1.61 13.10
CA ASN A 79 -9.39 2.60 13.11
C ASN A 79 -10.17 2.54 11.80
N THR A 80 -11.37 1.96 11.86
CA THR A 80 -12.32 1.89 10.73
C THR A 80 -13.38 2.99 10.82
N ASP A 81 -13.22 3.97 11.72
CA ASP A 81 -14.23 5.01 11.92
C ASP A 81 -14.23 5.99 10.76
N GLN A 82 -15.12 5.75 9.80
CA GLN A 82 -15.32 6.57 8.61
C GLN A 82 -15.94 7.95 8.93
N SER A 83 -16.28 8.24 10.19
CA SER A 83 -16.82 9.54 10.60
C SER A 83 -15.74 10.65 10.58
N ARG A 84 -14.47 10.29 10.43
CA ARG A 84 -13.32 11.21 10.44
C ARG A 84 -13.10 11.81 9.06
N VAL A 85 -13.91 12.80 8.72
CA VAL A 85 -13.81 13.53 7.45
C VAL A 85 -12.46 14.27 7.39
N ASN A 86 -11.73 14.12 6.28
CA ASN A 86 -10.41 14.74 6.00
C ASN A 86 -9.22 14.19 6.80
N GLU A 87 -9.38 13.11 7.56
CA GLU A 87 -8.24 12.41 8.16
C GLU A 87 -7.88 11.19 7.33
N LYS A 88 -6.58 10.90 7.24
CA LYS A 88 -6.11 9.65 6.65
C LYS A 88 -6.44 8.50 7.58
N ASP A 89 -6.86 7.38 7.01
CA ASP A 89 -7.02 6.15 7.76
C ASP A 89 -5.69 5.75 8.40
N CYS A 90 -5.76 5.20 9.60
CA CYS A 90 -4.58 4.86 10.37
C CYS A 90 -4.81 3.62 11.24
N TYR A 91 -3.71 3.00 11.62
CA TYR A 91 -3.70 1.98 12.66
C TYR A 91 -2.56 2.25 13.64
N ILE A 92 -2.75 1.78 14.87
CA ILE A 92 -1.85 2.08 15.99
C ILE A 92 -1.35 0.78 16.59
N VAL A 93 -0.03 0.65 16.68
CA VAL A 93 0.62 -0.39 17.48
C VAL A 93 0.68 0.09 18.92
N LYS A 94 0.17 -0.73 19.83
CA LYS A 94 0.17 -0.50 21.27
C LYS A 94 0.94 -1.57 22.00
N ASP A 95 1.61 -1.18 23.07
CA ASP A 95 2.01 -2.06 24.15
C ASP A 95 1.17 -1.71 25.37
N ASN A 96 0.31 -2.64 25.76
CA ASN A 96 -0.69 -2.45 26.79
C ASN A 96 -1.59 -1.24 26.47
N MET A 97 -1.52 -0.18 27.29
CA MET A 97 -2.32 1.04 27.09
C MET A 97 -1.55 2.14 26.34
N GLU A 98 -0.26 1.95 26.09
CA GLU A 98 0.62 2.96 25.50
C GLU A 98 0.68 2.82 23.97
N ASN A 99 0.65 3.96 23.27
CA ASN A 99 0.84 4.00 21.82
C ASN A 99 2.33 3.91 21.50
N VAL A 100 2.76 2.77 20.94
CA VAL A 100 4.15 2.56 20.51
C VAL A 100 4.40 3.24 19.16
N LYS A 101 3.45 3.11 18.23
CA LYS A 101 3.61 3.62 16.88
C LYS A 101 2.26 3.89 16.22
N LYS A 102 2.10 5.06 15.60
CA LYS A 102 0.96 5.37 14.74
C LYS A 102 1.40 5.28 13.28
N ILE A 103 0.66 4.54 12.47
CA ILE A 103 0.89 4.44 11.03
C ILE A 103 -0.30 5.05 10.31
N GLU A 104 -0.04 6.10 9.53
CA GLU A 104 -1.02 6.73 8.66
C GLU A 104 -0.90 6.14 7.25
N LEU A 105 -2.03 5.74 6.68
CA LEU A 105 -2.09 5.23 5.32
C LEU A 105 -1.93 6.37 4.31
N ASP A 106 -1.45 6.06 3.11
CA ASP A 106 -1.46 7.04 2.02
C ASP A 106 -2.90 7.45 1.71
N GLY A 107 -3.15 8.71 1.35
CA GLY A 107 -4.51 9.20 1.10
C GLY A 107 -5.22 8.54 -0.09
N ALA A 108 -4.51 7.73 -0.88
CA ALA A 108 -5.10 6.88 -1.91
C ALA A 108 -5.60 5.51 -1.38
N VAL A 109 -5.35 5.19 -0.11
CA VAL A 109 -5.63 3.90 0.52
C VAL A 109 -6.56 4.08 1.72
N ASN A 110 -7.67 3.34 1.70
CA ASN A 110 -8.65 3.32 2.75
C ASN A 110 -8.62 1.98 3.49
N LEU A 111 -8.81 2.02 4.80
CA LEU A 111 -9.04 0.87 5.65
C LEU A 111 -10.55 0.57 5.63
N TYR A 112 -10.95 -0.20 4.61
CA TYR A 112 -12.34 -0.40 4.23
C TYR A 112 -13.13 -1.22 5.25
N GLU A 113 -12.63 -2.40 5.61
CA GLU A 113 -13.32 -3.34 6.48
C GLU A 113 -12.33 -4.16 7.31
N THR A 114 -12.77 -4.60 8.48
CA THR A 114 -12.08 -5.66 9.21
C THR A 114 -13.07 -6.51 9.98
N ASN A 115 -12.74 -7.79 10.14
CA ASN A 115 -13.45 -8.69 11.03
C ASN A 115 -12.68 -8.92 12.34
N PHE A 116 -11.71 -8.08 12.73
CA PHE A 116 -11.11 -8.23 14.06
C PHE A 116 -12.10 -7.90 15.19
N ILE A 117 -11.75 -8.15 16.45
CA ILE A 117 -12.67 -7.91 17.57
C ILE A 117 -12.84 -6.40 17.78
N LYS A 118 -14.08 -5.95 17.97
CA LYS A 118 -14.37 -4.56 18.32
C LYS A 118 -13.86 -4.22 19.72
N SER A 119 -13.25 -3.04 19.83
CA SER A 119 -12.72 -2.44 21.06
C SER A 119 -13.11 -0.96 21.05
N GLY A 120 -14.28 -0.64 21.60
CA GLY A 120 -14.89 0.67 21.43
C GLY A 120 -15.30 0.91 19.98
N SER A 121 -14.90 2.05 19.40
CA SER A 121 -15.14 2.41 17.99
C SER A 121 -14.11 1.82 17.00
N SER A 122 -13.11 1.08 17.50
CA SER A 122 -12.02 0.52 16.69
C SER A 122 -12.05 -1.00 16.74
N HIS A 123 -11.21 -1.65 15.94
CA HIS A 123 -11.00 -3.09 15.98
C HIS A 123 -9.57 -3.41 16.42
N ARG A 124 -9.35 -4.53 17.11
CA ARG A 124 -8.04 -4.90 17.63
C ARG A 124 -7.60 -6.29 17.23
N LEU A 125 -6.31 -6.43 16.95
CA LEU A 125 -5.59 -7.68 16.87
C LEU A 125 -4.51 -7.70 17.93
N GLY A 126 -4.53 -8.66 18.84
CA GLY A 126 -3.47 -8.85 19.82
C GLY A 126 -2.78 -10.20 19.67
N PHE A 127 -1.55 -10.32 20.16
CA PHE A 127 -0.77 -11.56 20.13
C PHE A 127 -0.45 -12.07 21.53
N SER A 128 -0.53 -13.39 21.69
CA SER A 128 -0.05 -14.11 22.87
C SER A 128 1.47 -14.28 22.84
N ALA A 129 2.07 -14.62 23.97
CA ALA A 129 3.48 -14.98 24.10
C ALA A 129 3.92 -16.14 23.17
N ASN A 130 2.97 -16.93 22.66
CA ASN A 130 3.24 -18.03 21.74
C ASN A 130 3.02 -17.63 20.26
N GLY A 131 2.83 -16.34 19.97
CA GLY A 131 2.66 -15.81 18.62
C GLY A 131 1.28 -16.04 18.00
N ARG A 132 0.34 -16.63 18.73
CA ARG A 132 -1.05 -16.82 18.26
C ARG A 132 -1.86 -15.55 18.51
N PRO A 133 -2.83 -15.20 17.65
CA PRO A 133 -3.79 -14.16 17.95
C PRO A 133 -4.51 -14.44 19.27
N LEU A 134 -4.68 -13.44 20.14
CA LEU A 134 -5.32 -13.58 21.45
C LEU A 134 -6.81 -13.90 21.36
N ASP A 135 -7.46 -13.22 20.42
CA ASP A 135 -8.91 -13.16 20.30
C ASP A 135 -9.38 -14.14 19.21
N ARG A 136 -9.04 -13.84 17.94
CA ARG A 136 -9.27 -14.69 16.77
C ARG A 136 -8.31 -14.34 15.65
N GLY A 137 -8.24 -15.20 14.64
CA GLY A 137 -7.72 -14.83 13.33
C GLY A 137 -8.60 -13.77 12.67
N GLY A 138 -8.20 -13.28 11.50
CA GLY A 138 -8.98 -12.26 10.84
C GLY A 138 -8.35 -11.70 9.59
N ARG A 139 -9.00 -10.68 9.05
CA ARG A 139 -8.51 -9.88 7.94
C ARG A 139 -8.74 -8.39 8.17
N VAL A 140 -7.87 -7.59 7.57
CA VAL A 140 -8.14 -6.19 7.24
C VAL A 140 -8.17 -6.05 5.73
N ALA A 141 -9.23 -5.44 5.21
CA ALA A 141 -9.34 -5.06 3.82
C ALA A 141 -8.82 -3.63 3.64
N LEU A 142 -7.84 -3.47 2.75
CA LEU A 142 -7.39 -2.18 2.25
C LEU A 142 -7.92 -2.00 0.84
N GLU A 143 -8.50 -0.85 0.56
CA GLU A 143 -9.07 -0.50 -0.74
C GLU A 143 -8.45 0.78 -1.28
N ASP A 144 -8.28 0.87 -2.61
CA ASP A 144 -7.95 2.14 -3.27
C ASP A 144 -9.17 2.79 -3.94
N LYS A 145 -9.04 4.07 -4.31
CA LYS A 145 -10.14 4.82 -4.97
C LYS A 145 -10.61 4.25 -6.32
N TYR A 146 -9.93 3.24 -6.86
CA TYR A 146 -10.30 2.55 -8.10
C TYR A 146 -10.95 1.18 -7.86
N GLY A 147 -11.22 0.83 -6.60
CA GLY A 147 -11.87 -0.43 -6.19
C GLY A 147 -10.92 -1.63 -6.17
N ASN A 148 -9.61 -1.42 -6.22
CA ASN A 148 -8.67 -2.52 -5.99
C ASN A 148 -8.62 -2.82 -4.50
N VAL A 149 -8.66 -4.10 -4.13
CA VAL A 149 -8.64 -4.53 -2.73
C VAL A 149 -7.47 -5.49 -2.47
N TYR A 150 -6.80 -5.31 -1.34
CA TYR A 150 -5.92 -6.31 -0.75
C TYR A 150 -6.36 -6.63 0.68
N TYR A 151 -6.39 -7.93 0.98
CA TYR A 151 -6.66 -8.45 2.30
C TYR A 151 -5.34 -8.78 3.00
N VAL A 152 -5.13 -8.21 4.18
CA VAL A 152 -4.09 -8.62 5.11
C VAL A 152 -4.70 -9.62 6.08
N ILE A 153 -4.26 -10.87 6.01
CA ILE A 153 -4.92 -12.03 6.62
C ILE A 153 -4.01 -12.60 7.71
N VAL A 154 -4.60 -12.89 8.86
CA VAL A 154 -3.94 -13.49 10.02
C VAL A 154 -4.64 -14.80 10.38
N ALA A 155 -3.92 -15.92 10.25
CA ALA A 155 -4.46 -17.24 10.54
C ALA A 155 -4.68 -17.44 12.05
N VAL A 156 -5.85 -17.99 12.42
CA VAL A 156 -6.27 -18.14 13.83
C VAL A 156 -5.32 -18.99 14.68
N ASN A 157 -4.76 -20.06 14.11
CA ASN A 157 -3.99 -21.02 14.89
C ASN A 157 -2.51 -20.69 14.99
N THR A 158 -1.93 -20.04 13.99
CA THR A 158 -0.47 -19.86 13.90
C THR A 158 -0.06 -18.40 13.93
N GLY A 159 -1.02 -17.47 13.81
CA GLY A 159 -0.72 -16.06 13.59
C GLY A 159 -0.04 -15.78 12.27
N ARG A 160 0.00 -16.76 11.33
CA ARG A 160 0.62 -16.57 10.02
C ARG A 160 -0.04 -15.40 9.30
N VAL A 161 0.78 -14.40 8.94
CA VAL A 161 0.34 -13.18 8.27
C VAL A 161 0.66 -13.26 6.76
N ARG A 162 -0.34 -13.03 5.91
CA ARG A 162 -0.20 -13.02 4.44
C ARG A 162 -1.06 -11.94 3.78
N ILE A 163 -0.80 -11.67 2.51
CA ILE A 163 -1.58 -10.74 1.67
C ILE A 163 -2.27 -11.56 0.58
N ASP A 164 -3.53 -11.24 0.29
CA ASP A 164 -4.28 -11.81 -0.83
C ASP A 164 -5.17 -10.75 -1.49
N LYS A 165 -5.58 -11.00 -2.74
CA LYS A 165 -6.63 -10.23 -3.43
C LYS A 165 -8.01 -10.85 -3.25
N VAL A 166 -8.06 -12.11 -2.84
CA VAL A 166 -9.30 -12.85 -2.61
C VAL A 166 -9.59 -12.86 -1.11
N GLU A 167 -10.85 -12.62 -0.76
CA GLU A 167 -11.28 -12.70 0.62
C GLU A 167 -11.08 -14.13 1.17
N PRO A 168 -10.45 -14.29 2.35
CA PRO A 168 -10.25 -15.61 2.92
C PRO A 168 -11.57 -16.25 3.36
N PRO A 169 -11.71 -17.59 3.23
CA PRO A 169 -12.84 -18.31 3.79
C PRO A 169 -12.85 -18.21 5.32
N GLY A 170 -14.05 -18.25 5.92
CA GLY A 170 -14.23 -18.12 7.37
C GLY A 170 -13.38 -19.09 8.20
N SER A 171 -13.23 -20.32 7.72
CA SER A 171 -12.45 -21.39 8.34
C SER A 171 -10.96 -21.05 8.55
N GLU A 172 -10.35 -20.21 7.70
CA GLU A 172 -8.94 -19.81 7.84
C GLU A 172 -8.75 -18.75 8.94
N ILE A 173 -9.79 -17.96 9.18
CA ILE A 173 -9.78 -16.78 10.06
C ILE A 173 -10.59 -17.00 11.34
N GLY A 174 -11.11 -18.20 11.58
CA GLY A 174 -11.84 -18.56 12.80
C GLY A 174 -13.26 -17.99 12.85
N LEU A 175 -13.94 -17.94 11.70
CA LEU A 175 -15.37 -17.68 11.55
C LEU A 175 -16.11 -18.95 11.11
#